data_AF-A0A6M1ZQL7-F1
#
_entry.id   AF-A0A6M1ZQL7-F1
#
_cell.length_a   1.000
_cell.length_b   1.000
_cell.length_c   1.000
_cell.angle_alpha   90.00
_cell.angle_beta   90.00
_cell.angle_gamma   90.00
#
_symmetry.space_group_name_H-M   'P 1'
#
loop_
_entity.id
_entity.type
_entity.pdbx_description
1 polymer ?
#
loop_
_entity_poly.entity_id
_entity_poly.type
_entity_poly.pdbx_seq_one_letter_code
_entity_poly.pdbx_strand_id
1 'polypeptide(L)'
;MMNPNDLEFEYQEYMQDLPSFAPDGVIDVDLSLLHEFKLLDCDEVEDPDSSLTHSFYVIESAEKLTLFNQKFVIWIVPQLIEQTPTTYTLIALNSDEKTHLEMIFATTGVYNHSSLVLRILEKFLEQIEENEEEIVKFDDSPNPEQ
;
A
#
# COMPACT_ATOMS: atom_id res chain seq x y z
N MET A 1 -9.31 -14.74 -9.47
CA MET A 1 -8.08 -14.18 -10.10
C MET A 1 -8.53 -12.99 -10.93
N MET A 2 -8.27 -11.78 -10.44
CA MET A 2 -8.78 -10.53 -11.01
C MET A 2 -8.13 -10.26 -12.37
N ASN A 3 -8.89 -9.78 -13.35
CA ASN A 3 -8.37 -9.46 -14.68
C ASN A 3 -7.70 -8.07 -14.64
N PRO A 4 -6.58 -7.83 -15.35
CA PRO A 4 -5.99 -6.49 -15.46
C PRO A 4 -6.96 -5.36 -15.81
N ASN A 5 -8.02 -5.65 -16.58
CA ASN A 5 -9.05 -4.65 -16.90
C ASN A 5 -9.91 -4.26 -15.69
N ASP A 6 -10.17 -5.20 -14.77
CA ASP A 6 -10.95 -4.96 -13.56
C ASP A 6 -10.14 -4.10 -12.58
N LEU A 7 -8.83 -4.36 -12.48
CA LEU A 7 -7.90 -3.54 -11.69
C LEU A 7 -7.83 -2.09 -12.17
N GLU A 8 -7.89 -1.87 -13.49
CA GLU A 8 -7.91 -0.52 -14.04
C GLU A 8 -9.23 0.18 -13.73
N PHE A 9 -10.37 -0.52 -13.80
CA PHE A 9 -11.68 0.05 -13.47
C PHE A 9 -11.74 0.53 -12.02
N GLU A 10 -11.28 -0.31 -11.09
CA GLU A 10 -11.27 0.04 -9.66
C GLU A 10 -10.30 1.17 -9.35
N TYR A 11 -9.12 1.18 -9.97
CA TYR A 11 -8.19 2.31 -9.88
C TYR A 11 -8.86 3.64 -10.27
N GLN A 12 -9.57 3.65 -11.41
CA GLN A 12 -10.26 4.86 -11.90
C GLN A 12 -11.39 5.30 -10.96
N GLU A 13 -12.03 4.37 -10.24
CA GLU A 13 -13.04 4.67 -9.24
C GLU A 13 -12.41 5.35 -8.02
N TYR A 14 -11.33 4.77 -7.47
CA TYR A 14 -10.65 5.34 -6.29
C TYR A 14 -10.03 6.71 -6.56
N MET A 15 -9.48 6.92 -7.75
CA MET A 15 -8.86 8.20 -8.11
C MET A 15 -9.85 9.36 -8.24
N GLN A 16 -11.16 9.10 -8.40
CA GLN A 16 -12.16 10.16 -8.47
C GLN A 16 -12.41 10.85 -7.13
N ASP A 17 -12.23 10.13 -6.01
CA ASP A 17 -12.45 10.68 -4.67
C ASP A 17 -11.58 9.97 -3.61
N LEU A 18 -10.26 10.04 -3.78
CA LEU A 18 -9.26 9.38 -2.93
C LEU A 18 -9.53 9.48 -1.41
N PRO A 19 -9.82 10.68 -0.84
CA PRO A 19 -10.01 10.81 0.61
C PRO A 19 -11.31 10.18 1.10
N SER A 20 -12.29 9.99 0.23
CA SER A 20 -13.59 9.38 0.61
C SER A 20 -13.54 7.87 0.71
N PHE A 21 -12.58 7.24 0.02
CA PHE A 21 -12.45 5.79 -0.05
C PHE A 21 -11.47 5.21 0.98
N ALA A 22 -10.51 6.00 1.45
CA ALA A 22 -9.59 5.58 2.50
C ALA A 22 -10.13 5.95 3.89
N PRO A 23 -10.19 5.02 4.85
CA PRO A 23 -10.71 5.28 6.20
C PRO A 23 -9.96 6.40 6.93
N ASP A 24 -8.65 6.50 6.72
CA ASP A 24 -7.77 7.49 7.34
C ASP A 24 -7.43 8.69 6.42
N GLY A 25 -8.01 8.73 5.22
CA GLY A 25 -7.61 9.66 4.17
C GLY A 25 -6.21 9.37 3.62
N VAL A 26 -5.50 10.40 3.18
CA VAL A 26 -4.14 10.28 2.64
C VAL A 26 -3.13 10.54 3.75
N ILE A 27 -2.27 9.57 4.01
CA ILE A 27 -1.17 9.68 4.98
C ILE A 27 0.04 10.33 4.30
N ASP A 28 0.39 11.55 4.72
CA ASP A 28 1.61 12.20 4.26
C ASP A 28 2.84 11.61 4.97
N VAL A 29 3.80 11.13 4.19
CA VAL A 29 5.07 10.62 4.72
C VAL A 29 5.94 11.78 5.17
N ASP A 30 6.29 11.76 6.46
CA ASP A 30 7.17 12.73 7.09
C ASP A 30 8.28 12.07 7.93
N LEU A 31 9.15 12.88 8.53
CA LEU A 31 10.25 12.39 9.35
C LEU A 31 9.76 11.59 10.57
N SER A 32 8.60 11.94 11.13
CA SER A 32 8.04 11.28 12.31
C SER A 32 7.61 9.85 11.96
N LEU A 33 6.94 9.66 10.84
CA LEU A 33 6.56 8.34 10.33
C LEU A 33 7.78 7.47 10.04
N LEU A 34 8.81 8.03 9.38
CA LEU A 34 10.03 7.29 9.09
C LEU A 34 10.75 6.83 10.36
N HIS A 35 10.75 7.66 11.40
CA HIS A 35 11.32 7.31 12.70
C HIS A 35 10.50 6.19 13.38
N GLU A 36 9.17 6.26 13.33
CA GLU A 36 8.30 5.21 13.85
C GLU A 36 8.55 3.86 13.18
N PHE A 37 8.74 3.87 11.86
CA PHE A 37 9.05 2.68 11.07
C PHE A 37 10.51 2.25 11.18
N LYS A 38 11.33 2.96 11.97
CA LYS A 38 12.78 2.72 12.12
C LYS A 38 13.54 2.74 10.78
N LEU A 39 13.01 3.47 9.80
CA LEU A 39 13.61 3.61 8.47
C LEU A 39 14.74 4.64 8.43
N LEU A 40 14.98 5.34 9.55
CA LEU A 40 16.09 6.28 9.72
C LEU A 40 17.34 5.63 10.30
N ASP A 41 17.26 4.39 10.79
CA ASP A 41 18.39 3.69 11.38
C ASP A 41 19.34 3.22 10.27
N CYS A 42 20.61 3.65 10.34
CA CYS A 42 21.64 3.39 9.33
C CYS A 42 22.13 1.93 9.28
N ASP A 43 21.61 1.04 10.14
CA ASP A 43 22.12 -0.31 10.34
C ASP A 43 21.45 -1.38 9.46
N GLU A 44 20.35 -1.03 8.77
CA GLU A 44 19.74 -1.93 7.78
C GLU A 44 20.49 -1.80 6.45
N VAL A 45 21.44 -2.72 6.25
CA VAL A 45 22.08 -2.96 4.96
C VAL A 45 20.97 -3.14 3.92
N GLU A 46 21.00 -2.35 2.85
CA GLU A 46 20.09 -2.50 1.70
C GLU A 46 20.08 -3.96 1.27
N ASP A 47 19.04 -4.70 1.63
CA ASP A 47 18.86 -6.06 1.12
C ASP A 47 18.37 -5.91 -0.33
N PRO A 48 19.19 -6.26 -1.34
CA PRO A 48 18.81 -6.07 -2.74
C PRO A 48 17.65 -6.98 -3.14
N ASP A 49 17.31 -7.97 -2.30
CA ASP A 49 16.16 -8.85 -2.43
C ASP A 49 15.03 -8.37 -1.49
N SER A 50 14.48 -7.17 -1.75
CA SER A 50 13.22 -6.75 -1.13
C SER A 50 12.19 -7.87 -1.31
N SER A 51 11.67 -8.43 -0.23
CA SER A 51 10.77 -9.60 -0.27
C SER A 51 9.52 -9.35 -1.12
N LEU A 52 9.17 -8.07 -1.29
CA LEU A 52 8.04 -7.60 -2.08
C LEU A 52 8.12 -8.04 -3.55
N THR A 53 9.28 -7.98 -4.19
CA THR A 53 9.38 -8.26 -5.64
C THR A 53 9.14 -9.74 -5.98
N HIS A 54 9.33 -10.65 -5.03
CA HIS A 54 9.13 -12.08 -5.22
C HIS A 54 7.67 -12.51 -5.05
N SER A 55 6.85 -11.69 -4.40
CA SER A 55 5.49 -12.04 -3.98
C SER A 55 4.39 -11.35 -4.78
N PHE A 56 4.76 -10.51 -5.75
CA PHE A 56 3.83 -9.68 -6.51
C PHE A 56 4.00 -9.84 -8.03
N TYR A 57 2.88 -9.87 -8.74
CA TYR A 57 2.85 -9.62 -10.17
C TYR A 57 2.90 -8.12 -10.42
N VAL A 58 3.70 -7.70 -11.40
CA VAL A 58 3.92 -6.30 -11.71
C VAL A 58 3.38 -5.97 -13.10
N ILE A 59 2.56 -4.93 -13.18
CA ILE A 59 2.13 -4.32 -14.45
C ILE A 59 2.63 -2.88 -14.46
N GLU A 60 3.48 -2.58 -15.42
CA GLU A 60 3.99 -1.23 -15.66
C GLU A 60 3.18 -0.55 -16.76
N SER A 61 2.79 0.70 -16.50
CA SER A 61 2.15 1.58 -17.47
C SER A 61 2.85 2.94 -17.46
N ALA A 62 2.52 3.79 -18.44
CA ALA A 62 3.10 5.14 -18.52
C ALA A 62 2.74 6.04 -17.32
N GLU A 63 1.65 5.74 -16.62
CA GLU A 63 1.09 6.59 -15.56
C GLU A 63 1.32 6.03 -14.16
N LYS A 64 1.48 4.70 -14.04
CA LYS A 64 1.53 4.00 -12.75
C LYS A 64 2.20 2.64 -12.83
N LEU A 65 2.66 2.17 -11.68
CA LEU A 65 3.00 0.78 -11.43
C LEU A 65 1.85 0.11 -10.67
N THR A 66 1.42 -1.06 -11.10
CA THR A 66 0.44 -1.89 -10.37
C THR A 66 1.13 -3.15 -9.88
N LEU A 67 1.12 -3.38 -8.56
CA LEU A 67 1.57 -4.63 -7.96
C LEU A 67 0.35 -5.37 -7.44
N PHE A 68 0.20 -6.65 -7.73
CA PHE A 68 -0.91 -7.43 -7.18
C PHE A 68 -0.52 -8.88 -6.91
N ASN A 69 -1.16 -9.49 -5.91
CA ASN A 69 -1.04 -10.91 -5.61
C ASN A 69 -2.39 -11.44 -5.09
N GLN A 70 -2.39 -12.56 -4.36
CA GLN A 70 -3.63 -13.13 -3.83
C GLN A 70 -4.25 -12.30 -2.69
N LYS A 71 -3.47 -11.50 -1.97
CA LYS A 71 -3.90 -10.74 -0.80
C LYS A 71 -4.08 -9.25 -1.07
N PHE A 72 -3.23 -8.68 -1.92
CA PHE A 72 -3.12 -7.24 -2.09
C PHE A 72 -3.18 -6.81 -3.55
N VAL A 73 -3.69 -5.61 -3.76
CA VAL A 73 -3.56 -4.82 -4.98
C VAL A 73 -3.01 -3.45 -4.59
N ILE A 74 -1.95 -3.03 -5.25
CA ILE A 74 -1.21 -1.80 -4.93
C ILE A 74 -1.04 -0.99 -6.21
N TRP A 75 -1.33 0.29 -6.14
CA TRP A 75 -1.08 1.23 -7.23
C TRP A 75 -0.10 2.30 -6.78
N ILE A 76 1.03 2.41 -7.47
CA ILE A 76 2.05 3.44 -7.25
C ILE A 76 1.95 4.45 -8.39
N VAL A 77 1.52 5.67 -8.06
CA VAL A 77 1.12 6.70 -9.01
C VAL A 77 1.99 7.94 -8.82
N PRO A 78 3.07 8.09 -9.62
CA PRO A 78 3.87 9.30 -9.61
C PRO A 78 3.11 10.46 -10.27
N GLN A 79 3.13 11.63 -9.63
CA GLN A 79 2.48 12.85 -10.09
C GLN A 79 3.35 14.08 -9.80
N LEU A 80 3.04 15.19 -10.47
CA LEU A 80 3.63 16.50 -10.22
C LEU A 80 2.54 17.44 -9.72
N ILE A 81 2.51 17.69 -8.40
CA ILE A 81 1.50 18.52 -7.75
C ILE A 81 2.15 19.82 -7.34
N GLU A 82 1.65 20.96 -7.84
CA GLU A 82 2.22 22.30 -7.56
C GLU A 82 3.75 22.36 -7.79
N GLN A 83 4.25 21.69 -8.83
CA GLN A 83 5.67 21.55 -9.17
C GLN A 83 6.52 20.71 -8.20
N THR A 84 5.87 20.03 -7.24
CA THR A 84 6.52 19.10 -6.33
C THR A 84 6.27 17.65 -6.77
N PRO A 85 7.32 16.84 -7.02
CA PRO A 85 7.17 15.42 -7.29
C PRO A 85 6.50 14.74 -6.10
N THR A 86 5.34 14.14 -6.34
CA THR A 86 4.53 13.44 -5.33
C THR A 86 4.18 12.06 -5.85
N THR A 87 4.38 11.02 -5.05
CA THR A 87 3.95 9.67 -5.41
C THR A 87 2.90 9.21 -4.42
N TYR A 88 1.70 8.93 -4.95
CA TYR A 88 0.65 8.28 -4.19
C TYR A 88 0.85 6.77 -4.27
N THR A 89 0.67 6.09 -3.15
CA THR A 89 0.61 4.63 -3.10
C THR A 89 -0.69 4.23 -2.43
N LEU A 90 -1.53 3.56 -3.21
CA LEU A 90 -2.83 3.04 -2.78
C LEU A 90 -2.63 1.55 -2.47
N ILE A 91 -3.06 1.11 -1.30
CA ILE A 91 -3.02 -0.29 -0.88
C ILE A 91 -4.45 -0.77 -0.68
N ALA A 92 -4.83 -1.82 -1.39
CA ALA A 92 -6.13 -2.44 -1.28
C ALA A 92 -6.01 -3.94 -1.01
N LEU A 93 -6.97 -4.47 -0.26
CA LEU A 93 -7.15 -5.90 -0.06
C LEU A 93 -7.82 -6.51 -1.28
N ASN A 94 -7.26 -7.62 -1.77
CA ASN A 94 -7.77 -8.36 -2.91
C ASN A 94 -8.80 -9.40 -2.45
N SER A 95 -10.09 -9.07 -2.58
CA SER A 95 -11.18 -10.02 -2.30
C SER A 95 -11.77 -10.56 -3.60
N ASP A 96 -12.45 -11.72 -3.52
CA ASP A 96 -12.98 -12.43 -4.71
C ASP A 96 -14.02 -11.62 -5.51
N GLU A 97 -14.71 -10.65 -4.89
CA GLU A 97 -15.77 -9.85 -5.54
C GLU A 97 -15.34 -8.43 -5.95
N LYS A 98 -14.53 -7.76 -5.12
CA LYS A 98 -14.06 -6.38 -5.33
C LYS A 98 -12.83 -6.12 -4.47
N THR A 99 -11.91 -5.27 -4.90
CA THR A 99 -10.89 -4.77 -3.97
C THR A 99 -11.50 -3.84 -2.93
N HIS A 100 -10.90 -3.80 -1.75
CA HIS A 100 -11.23 -2.83 -0.71
C HIS A 100 -10.01 -1.96 -0.45
N LEU A 101 -10.13 -0.65 -0.70
CA LEU A 101 -9.03 0.28 -0.43
C LEU A 101 -8.83 0.42 1.07
N GLU A 102 -7.66 0.00 1.52
CA GLU A 102 -7.33 -0.06 2.95
C GLU A 102 -6.61 1.21 3.39
N MET A 103 -5.65 1.68 2.57
CA MET A 103 -4.96 2.92 2.88
C MET A 103 -4.38 3.60 1.64
N ILE A 104 -4.05 4.87 1.82
CA ILE A 104 -3.30 5.68 0.86
C ILE A 104 -2.19 6.39 1.62
N PHE A 105 -0.96 6.34 1.11
CA PHE A 105 0.11 7.22 1.56
C PHE A 105 0.70 8.02 0.41
N ALA A 106 1.22 9.20 0.72
CA ALA A 106 1.86 10.11 -0.22
C ALA A 106 3.30 10.39 0.20
N THR A 107 4.23 10.23 -0.74
CA THR A 107 5.62 10.67 -0.56
C THR A 107 5.88 11.90 -1.42
N THR A 108 6.41 12.96 -0.83
CA THR A 108 6.62 14.24 -1.50
C THR A 108 8.07 14.70 -1.38
N GLY A 109 8.57 15.42 -2.40
CA GLY A 109 9.86 16.08 -2.35
C GLY A 109 11.02 15.12 -2.02
N VAL A 110 11.73 15.37 -0.92
CA VAL A 110 12.92 14.60 -0.50
C VAL A 110 12.62 13.16 -0.10
N TYR A 111 11.35 12.85 0.21
CA TYR A 111 10.91 11.50 0.56
C TYR A 111 10.50 10.68 -0.66
N ASN A 112 10.39 11.32 -1.83
CA ASN A 112 9.90 10.68 -3.06
C ASN A 112 11.02 10.02 -3.85
N HIS A 113 11.63 8.99 -3.27
CA HIS A 113 12.61 8.11 -3.91
C HIS A 113 12.12 6.67 -3.84
N SER A 114 12.31 5.91 -4.93
CA SER A 114 11.75 4.56 -5.10
C SER A 114 12.06 3.60 -3.96
N SER A 115 13.30 3.56 -3.45
CA SER A 115 13.65 2.65 -2.34
C SER A 115 12.93 3.01 -1.05
N LEU A 116 12.70 4.30 -0.78
CA LEU A 116 12.01 4.73 0.43
C LEU A 116 10.52 4.42 0.33
N VAL A 117 9.91 4.69 -0.83
CA VAL A 117 8.52 4.33 -1.12
C VAL A 117 8.29 2.83 -0.91
N LEU A 118 9.19 1.98 -1.42
CA LEU A 118 9.07 0.53 -1.29
C LEU A 118 9.25 0.04 0.15
N ARG A 119 10.19 0.62 0.92
CA ARG A 119 10.38 0.25 2.35
C ARG A 119 9.19 0.66 3.21
N ILE A 120 8.60 1.83 2.95
CA ILE A 120 7.38 2.28 3.61
C ILE A 120 6.22 1.33 3.27
N LEU A 121 6.09 0.96 1.98
CA LEU A 121 5.10 0.01 1.52
C LEU A 121 5.25 -1.35 2.22
N GLU A 122 6.47 -1.88 2.34
CA GLU A 122 6.74 -3.12 3.09
C GLU A 122 6.24 -3.03 4.54
N LYS A 123 6.55 -1.94 5.25
CA LYS A 123 6.13 -1.73 6.63
C LYS A 123 4.61 -1.66 6.78
N PHE A 124 3.92 -1.00 5.86
CA PHE A 124 2.47 -0.96 5.87
C PHE A 124 1.83 -2.31 5.55
N LEU A 125 2.38 -3.06 4.60
CA LEU A 125 1.89 -4.41 4.29
C LEU A 125 2.06 -5.35 5.48
N GLU A 126 3.21 -5.31 6.17
CA GLU A 126 3.44 -6.05 7.42
C GLU A 126 2.36 -5.72 8.47
N GLN A 127 2.08 -4.44 8.71
CA GLN A 127 1.05 -4.01 9.67
C GLN A 127 -0.36 -4.46 9.28
N ILE A 128 -0.73 -4.37 7.99
CA ILE A 128 -2.05 -4.80 7.52
C ILE A 128 -2.19 -6.33 7.69
N GLU A 129 -1.16 -7.11 7.34
CA GLU A 129 -1.18 -8.56 7.55
C GLU A 129 -1.30 -8.94 9.03
N GLU A 130 -0.56 -8.27 9.92
CA GLU A 130 -0.63 -8.49 11.36
C GLU A 130 -2.05 -8.20 11.90
N ASN A 131 -2.66 -7.07 11.49
CA ASN A 131 -4.00 -6.69 11.90
C ASN A 131 -5.06 -7.70 11.43
N GLU A 132 -5.00 -8.13 10.17
CA GLU A 132 -5.92 -9.13 9.62
C GLU A 132 -5.82 -10.47 10.38
N GLU A 133 -4.61 -10.91 10.72
CA GLU A 133 -4.41 -12.12 11.53
C GLU A 133 -4.98 -12.02 12.94
N GLU A 134 -4.93 -10.83 13.57
CA GLU A 134 -5.56 -10.61 14.87
C GLU A 134 -7.08 -10.69 14.77
N ILE A 135 -7.70 -10.06 13.77
CA ILE A 135 -9.16 -10.07 13.57
C ILE A 135 -9.68 -11.50 13.42
N VAL A 136 -9.00 -12.33 12.60
CA VAL A 136 -9.38 -13.74 12.40
C VAL A 136 -9.35 -14.52 13.72
N LYS A 137 -8.37 -14.27 14.61
CA LYS A 137 -8.29 -14.93 15.92
C LYS A 137 -9.45 -14.55 16.85
N PHE A 138 -9.99 -13.34 16.71
CA PHE A 138 -11.15 -12.89 17.49
C PHE A 138 -12.47 -13.47 16.97
N ASP A 139 -12.62 -13.67 15.66
CA ASP A 139 -13.82 -14.29 15.07
C ASP A 139 -13.90 -15.80 15.38
N ASP A 140 -12.76 -16.50 15.40
CA ASP A 140 -12.69 -17.95 15.70
C ASP A 140 -12.75 -18.27 17.22
N SER A 141 -12.98 -17.28 18.08
CA SER A 141 -13.18 -17.50 19.52
C SER A 141 -14.61 -18.01 19.77
N PRO A 142 -14.83 -19.26 20.23
CA PRO A 142 -16.17 -19.75 20.51
C PRO A 142 -16.78 -18.89 21.62
N ASN A 143 -17.94 -18.30 21.33
CA ASN A 143 -18.75 -17.56 22.27
C ASN A 143 -18.91 -18.39 23.57
N PRO A 144 -18.36 -17.96 24.73
CA PRO A 144 -18.45 -18.74 25.95
C PRO A 144 -19.79 -18.48 26.65
N GLU A 145 -20.91 -18.64 25.94
CA GLU A 145 -22.25 -18.62 26.52
C GLU A 145 -23.17 -19.60 25.77
N GLN A 146 -23.14 -20.86 26.22
CA GLN A 146 -24.31 -21.75 26.28
C GLN A 146 -24.25 -22.60 27.56
#